data_AF-A0A5A7SIW3-F1
#
_entry.id   AF-A0A5A7SIW3-F1
#
_cell.length_a   1.000
_cell.length_b   1.000
_cell.length_c   1.000
_cell.angle_alpha   90.00
_cell.angle_beta   90.00
_cell.angle_gamma   90.00
#
_symmetry.space_group_name_H-M   'P 1'
#
loop_
_entity.id
_entity.type
_entity.pdbx_description
1 polymer ?
#
loop_
_entity_poly.entity_id
_entity_poly.type
_entity_poly.pdbx_seq_one_letter_code
_entity_poly.pdbx_strand_id
1 'polypeptide(L)'
;MADPKRVNFAYVGEPSAEWSEILRISAEVKELLTAPDARSAPRRREVPECRVIPSQDAVPLLEPELNLPFETDSHLAIRLTTLRVYASGVTFELVATDNTQHGLESPQAIPNLSFRIKPTQPHRIRLVLDLPDRTLLTNRSSQMDFPDEPRSPWLAGGSSYARRTSTGVEVGATYFLSPVPPVGTMYVSILYPEFDVERTNVEIDTSVFQVSSG
;
A
#
# COMPACT_ATOMS: atom_id res chain seq x y z
N MET A 1 -24.01 35.80 -3.32
CA MET A 1 -23.30 34.53 -3.58
C MET A 1 -23.34 33.73 -2.30
N ALA A 2 -24.03 32.60 -2.31
CA ALA A 2 -24.15 31.75 -1.13
C ALA A 2 -22.91 30.85 -1.02
N ASP A 3 -22.28 30.87 0.14
CA ASP A 3 -21.19 29.98 0.53
C ASP A 3 -21.66 28.51 0.44
N PRO A 4 -20.85 27.56 -0.05
CA PRO A 4 -21.19 26.15 0.03
C PRO A 4 -21.25 25.73 1.51
N LYS A 5 -22.47 25.53 2.01
CA LYS A 5 -22.72 24.96 3.34
C LYS A 5 -22.02 23.61 3.44
N ARG A 6 -20.98 23.54 4.28
CA ARG A 6 -20.40 22.27 4.75
C ARG A 6 -21.51 21.46 5.41
N VAL A 7 -21.85 20.32 4.81
CA VAL A 7 -22.70 19.31 5.43
C VAL A 7 -21.80 18.52 6.37
N ASN A 8 -21.92 18.80 7.67
CA ASN A 8 -21.34 17.97 8.71
C ASN A 8 -22.23 16.74 8.89
N PHE A 9 -21.77 15.58 8.43
CA PHE A 9 -22.37 14.31 8.85
C PHE A 9 -21.90 14.03 10.28
N ALA A 10 -22.74 14.37 11.26
CA ALA A 10 -22.60 13.88 12.62
C ALA A 10 -23.35 12.55 12.72
N TYR A 11 -22.62 11.46 12.94
CA TYR A 11 -23.21 10.17 13.27
C TYR A 11 -23.76 10.26 14.71
N VAL A 12 -25.04 9.89 14.91
CA VAL A 12 -25.69 9.87 16.23
C VAL A 12 -25.74 8.42 16.71
N GLY A 13 -24.87 8.08 17.66
CA GLY A 13 -24.70 6.75 18.27
C GLY A 13 -23.21 6.45 18.51
N GLU A 14 -22.87 5.72 19.57
CA GLU A 14 -21.48 5.27 19.77
C GLU A 14 -21.07 4.36 18.60
N PRO A 15 -20.03 4.71 17.82
CA PRO A 15 -19.52 3.85 16.77
C PRO A 15 -19.01 2.54 17.35
N SER A 16 -19.15 1.42 16.63
CA SER A 16 -18.49 0.18 17.04
C SER A 16 -16.97 0.41 17.16
N ALA A 17 -16.29 -0.41 17.96
CA ALA A 17 -14.84 -0.28 18.15
C ALA A 17 -14.07 -0.32 16.81
N GLU A 18 -14.55 -1.09 15.82
CA GLU A 18 -14.01 -1.11 14.45
C GLU A 18 -14.16 0.22 13.73
N TRP A 19 -15.29 0.92 13.87
CA TRP A 19 -15.51 2.23 13.25
C TRP A 19 -14.67 3.32 13.90
N SER A 20 -14.46 3.26 15.21
CA SER A 20 -13.57 4.18 15.93
C SER A 20 -12.10 3.99 15.51
N GLU A 21 -11.66 2.74 15.29
CA GLU A 21 -10.33 2.41 14.76
C GLU A 21 -10.18 2.86 13.30
N ILE A 22 -11.18 2.64 12.44
CA ILE A 22 -11.16 3.06 11.03
C ILE A 22 -11.20 4.58 10.88
N LEU A 23 -11.92 5.29 11.76
CA LEU A 23 -11.93 6.75 11.84
C LEU A 23 -10.65 7.30 12.45
N ARG A 24 -10.03 6.61 13.43
CA ARG A 24 -8.69 6.91 13.94
C ARG A 24 -7.63 6.68 12.87
N ILE A 25 -7.67 5.56 12.15
CA ILE A 25 -6.85 5.29 10.96
C ILE A 25 -7.14 6.35 9.92
N SER A 26 -8.36 6.82 9.71
CA SER A 26 -8.64 7.89 8.73
C SER A 26 -8.12 9.25 9.20
N ALA A 27 -8.10 9.53 10.50
CA ALA A 27 -7.57 10.75 11.09
C ALA A 27 -6.04 10.73 11.17
N GLU A 28 -5.44 9.62 11.60
CA GLU A 28 -4.00 9.35 11.60
C GLU A 28 -3.48 9.22 10.18
N VAL A 29 -4.16 8.53 9.27
CA VAL A 29 -3.82 8.49 7.84
C VAL A 29 -3.98 9.87 7.25
N LYS A 30 -5.02 10.64 7.56
CA LYS A 30 -5.15 12.04 7.10
C LYS A 30 -4.05 12.93 7.67
N GLU A 31 -3.75 12.84 8.96
CA GLU A 31 -2.70 13.61 9.64
C GLU A 31 -1.32 13.23 9.10
N LEU A 32 -1.03 11.93 8.99
CA LEU A 32 0.09 11.37 8.27
C LEU A 32 0.11 11.98 6.84
N LEU A 33 -0.99 11.95 6.09
CA LEU A 33 -1.05 12.37 4.67
C LEU A 33 -0.85 13.88 4.50
N THR A 34 -1.18 14.66 5.53
CA THR A 34 -1.06 16.12 5.56
C THR A 34 0.19 16.62 6.29
N ALA A 35 0.91 15.75 7.01
CA ALA A 35 2.10 16.15 7.75
C ALA A 35 3.20 16.55 6.76
N PRO A 36 3.80 17.75 6.89
CA PRO A 36 5.01 18.08 6.15
C PRO A 36 6.10 17.06 6.49
N ASP A 37 6.88 16.64 5.49
CA ASP A 37 8.06 15.76 5.65
C ASP A 37 9.08 16.42 6.59
N ALA A 38 8.85 16.33 7.91
CA ALA A 38 9.71 16.90 8.94
C ALA A 38 10.84 15.94 9.31
N ARG A 39 11.34 15.17 8.33
CA ARG A 39 12.51 14.31 8.52
C ARG A 39 13.61 14.77 7.58
N SER A 40 14.64 15.35 8.19
CA SER A 40 15.90 15.68 7.54
C SER A 40 16.36 14.52 6.67
N ALA A 41 16.86 14.83 5.46
CA ALA A 41 17.34 13.84 4.51
C ALA A 41 18.15 12.75 5.25
N PRO A 42 17.75 11.47 5.17
CA PRO A 42 18.45 10.40 5.87
C PRO A 42 19.91 10.40 5.40
N ARG A 43 20.84 10.44 6.36
CA ARG A 43 22.26 10.15 6.10
C ARG A 43 22.30 8.81 5.36
N ARG A 44 23.14 8.64 4.33
CA ARG A 44 23.35 7.35 3.68
C ARG A 44 23.75 6.31 4.74
N ARG A 45 22.78 5.53 5.21
CA ARG A 45 22.96 4.43 6.16
C ARG A 45 22.92 3.14 5.37
N GLU A 46 23.77 2.19 5.72
CA GLU A 46 23.72 0.85 5.16
C GLU A 46 22.42 0.18 5.60
N VAL A 47 21.68 -0.38 4.64
CA VAL A 47 20.41 -1.08 4.90
C VAL A 47 20.74 -2.46 5.48
N PRO A 48 20.27 -2.82 6.69
CA PRO A 48 20.51 -4.14 7.26
C PRO A 48 20.02 -5.25 6.33
N GLU A 49 20.70 -6.40 6.28
CA GLU A 49 20.33 -7.53 5.40
C GLU A 49 18.85 -7.95 5.54
N CYS A 50 18.30 -7.94 6.75
CA CYS A 50 16.88 -8.25 7.00
C CYS A 50 15.89 -7.25 6.39
N ARG A 51 16.36 -6.08 5.94
CA ARG A 51 15.58 -5.00 5.31
C ARG A 51 15.86 -4.88 3.81
N VAL A 52 16.83 -5.61 3.29
CA VAL A 52 17.15 -5.61 1.86
C VAL A 52 16.02 -6.31 1.12
N ILE A 53 15.40 -5.60 0.17
CA ILE A 53 14.39 -6.18 -0.71
C ILE A 53 15.05 -7.31 -1.50
N PRO A 54 14.54 -8.55 -1.43
CA PRO A 54 15.09 -9.66 -2.20
C PRO A 54 15.11 -9.34 -3.70
N SER A 55 16.16 -9.79 -4.40
CA SER A 55 16.23 -9.64 -5.86
C SER A 55 15.13 -10.46 -6.55
N GLN A 56 14.83 -10.13 -7.80
CA GLN A 56 13.82 -10.86 -8.58
C GLN A 56 14.15 -12.35 -8.75
N ASP A 57 15.45 -12.70 -8.74
CA ASP A 57 15.97 -14.06 -8.85
C ASP A 57 16.08 -14.79 -7.49
N ALA A 58 15.80 -14.10 -6.37
CA ALA A 58 15.83 -14.72 -5.06
C ALA A 58 14.68 -15.73 -4.94
N VAL A 59 15.02 -16.98 -4.58
CA VAL A 59 14.05 -18.06 -4.39
C VAL A 59 13.27 -17.81 -3.09
N PRO A 60 11.95 -17.63 -3.16
CA PRO A 60 11.14 -17.48 -1.96
C PRO A 60 10.93 -18.81 -1.25
N LEU A 61 10.63 -18.72 0.05
CA LEU A 61 10.25 -19.86 0.88
C LEU A 61 8.83 -20.35 0.53
N LEU A 62 7.93 -19.41 0.20
CA LEU A 62 6.55 -19.68 -0.22
C LEU A 62 6.15 -18.67 -1.30
N GLU A 63 5.34 -19.13 -2.26
CA GLU A 63 4.64 -18.27 -3.21
C GLU A 63 3.14 -18.59 -3.16
N PRO A 64 2.40 -18.06 -2.17
CA PRO A 64 0.95 -18.23 -2.14
C PRO A 64 0.31 -17.67 -3.41
N GLU A 65 -0.52 -18.47 -4.07
CA GLU A 65 -1.30 -18.05 -5.23
C GLU A 65 -2.45 -17.13 -4.78
N LEU A 66 -2.12 -15.86 -4.55
CA LEU A 66 -3.07 -14.81 -4.19
C LEU A 66 -3.20 -13.81 -5.31
N ASN A 67 -4.45 -13.56 -5.71
CA ASN A 67 -4.84 -12.50 -6.63
C ASN A 67 -6.12 -11.85 -6.09
N LEU A 68 -5.95 -10.81 -5.30
CA LEU A 68 -7.02 -10.18 -4.52
C LEU A 68 -7.42 -8.86 -5.20
N PRO A 69 -8.59 -8.79 -5.85
CA PRO A 69 -9.08 -7.55 -6.43
C PRO A 69 -9.56 -6.60 -5.32
N PHE A 70 -9.31 -5.31 -5.51
CA PHE A 70 -9.94 -4.26 -4.71
C PHE A 70 -11.27 -3.89 -5.35
N GLU A 71 -12.35 -3.92 -4.57
CA GLU A 71 -13.64 -3.45 -5.02
C GLU A 71 -13.65 -1.93 -5.11
N THR A 72 -13.88 -1.40 -6.31
CA THR A 72 -13.86 0.03 -6.62
C THR A 72 -14.87 0.34 -7.72
N ASP A 73 -15.53 1.49 -7.64
CA ASP A 73 -16.41 2.01 -8.68
C ASP A 73 -15.63 2.73 -9.81
N SER A 74 -14.30 2.78 -9.69
CA SER A 74 -13.40 3.34 -10.69
C SER A 74 -13.30 2.46 -11.94
N HIS A 75 -12.91 3.07 -13.06
CA HIS A 75 -12.53 2.36 -14.28
C HIS A 75 -11.21 1.58 -14.14
N LEU A 76 -10.42 1.84 -13.09
CA LEU A 76 -9.22 1.10 -12.76
C LEU A 76 -9.55 -0.20 -12.04
N ALA A 77 -9.17 -1.34 -12.63
CA ALA A 77 -9.13 -2.60 -11.91
C ALA A 77 -7.79 -2.71 -11.17
N ILE A 78 -7.83 -2.63 -9.84
CA ILE A 78 -6.64 -2.73 -8.97
C ILE A 78 -6.66 -4.06 -8.24
N ARG A 79 -5.52 -4.74 -8.18
CA ARG A 79 -5.36 -6.03 -7.48
C ARG A 79 -4.04 -6.11 -6.71
N LEU A 80 -4.05 -6.83 -5.60
CA LEU A 80 -2.85 -7.32 -4.93
C LEU A 80 -2.52 -8.72 -5.45
N THR A 81 -1.29 -8.91 -5.91
CA THR A 81 -0.85 -10.15 -6.55
C THR A 81 0.62 -10.43 -6.25
N THR A 82 1.14 -11.56 -6.76
CA THR A 82 2.57 -11.89 -6.78
C THR A 82 3.17 -11.89 -5.38
N LEU A 83 2.49 -12.57 -4.45
CA LEU A 83 2.97 -12.65 -3.07
C LEU A 83 4.10 -13.66 -2.95
N ARG A 84 5.23 -13.23 -2.40
CA ARG A 84 6.40 -14.07 -2.17
C ARG A 84 6.92 -13.87 -0.76
N VAL A 85 7.15 -14.97 -0.06
CA VAL A 85 7.59 -14.98 1.34
C VAL A 85 9.06 -15.34 1.40
N TYR A 86 9.83 -14.55 2.12
CA TYR A 86 11.25 -14.74 2.37
C TYR A 86 11.50 -14.78 3.88
N ALA A 87 12.66 -15.29 4.30
CA ALA A 87 13.04 -15.26 5.72
C ALA A 87 13.07 -13.82 6.30
N SER A 88 13.34 -12.83 5.45
CA SER A 88 13.45 -11.41 5.82
C SER A 88 12.12 -10.64 5.76
N GLY A 89 11.07 -11.19 5.15
CA GLY A 89 9.81 -10.47 4.94
C GLY A 89 8.96 -11.00 3.79
N VAL A 90 7.95 -10.23 3.41
CA VAL A 90 7.00 -10.59 2.35
C VAL A 90 7.03 -9.52 1.26
N THR A 91 7.20 -9.92 0.00
CA THR A 91 6.96 -9.04 -1.14
C THR A 91 5.56 -9.27 -1.69
N PHE A 92 4.92 -8.21 -2.16
CA PHE A 92 3.68 -8.29 -2.92
C PHE A 92 3.66 -7.19 -3.97
N GLU A 93 2.77 -7.32 -4.94
CA GLU A 93 2.64 -6.39 -6.03
C GLU A 93 1.23 -5.79 -6.04
N LEU A 94 1.14 -4.47 -6.18
CA LEU A 94 -0.09 -3.81 -6.58
C LEU A 94 -0.06 -3.60 -8.08
N VAL A 95 -1.09 -4.08 -8.78
CA VAL A 95 -1.26 -3.93 -10.21
C VAL A 95 -2.56 -3.21 -10.50
N ALA A 96 -2.51 -2.18 -11.34
CA ALA A 96 -3.68 -1.48 -11.86
C ALA A 96 -3.73 -1.65 -13.38
N THR A 97 -4.90 -2.06 -13.88
CA THR A 97 -5.20 -2.11 -15.30
C THR A 97 -6.36 -1.17 -15.59
N ASP A 98 -6.19 -0.30 -16.58
CA ASP A 98 -7.28 0.50 -17.12
C ASP A 98 -8.01 -0.30 -18.21
N ASN A 99 -9.29 -0.57 -17.98
CA ASN A 99 -10.16 -1.35 -18.87
C ASN A 99 -10.95 -0.46 -19.86
N THR A 100 -10.75 0.86 -19.85
CA THR A 100 -11.37 1.74 -20.84
C THR A 100 -10.75 1.48 -22.21
N GLN A 101 -11.58 1.23 -23.23
CA GLN A 101 -11.15 0.96 -24.60
C GLN A 101 -10.34 2.11 -25.24
N HIS A 102 -10.32 3.28 -24.60
CA HIS A 102 -9.59 4.46 -25.06
C HIS A 102 -8.12 4.44 -24.66
N GLY A 103 -7.72 3.60 -23.70
CA GLY A 103 -6.38 3.62 -23.16
C GLY A 103 -6.02 4.98 -22.54
N LEU A 104 -4.96 5.00 -21.75
CA LEU A 104 -4.51 6.23 -21.11
C LEU A 104 -3.84 7.12 -22.17
N GLU A 105 -4.62 7.97 -22.84
CA GLU A 105 -4.18 8.82 -23.95
C GLU A 105 -3.17 9.91 -23.52
N SER A 106 -3.03 10.16 -22.21
CA SER A 106 -2.08 11.12 -21.63
C SER A 106 -1.14 10.47 -20.61
N PRO A 107 0.18 10.79 -20.62
CA PRO A 107 1.11 10.39 -19.57
C PRO A 107 0.68 10.82 -18.15
N GLN A 108 -0.13 11.87 -18.04
CA GLN A 108 -0.70 12.33 -16.76
C GLN A 108 -1.89 11.48 -16.27
N ALA A 109 -2.44 10.64 -17.14
CA ALA A 109 -3.49 9.70 -16.81
C ALA A 109 -2.92 8.34 -16.37
N ILE A 110 -1.60 8.12 -16.42
CA ILE A 110 -1.00 6.84 -16.00
C ILE A 110 -1.04 6.74 -14.47
N PRO A 111 -1.72 5.71 -13.90
CA PRO A 111 -1.67 5.45 -12.47
C PRO A 111 -0.23 5.37 -12.00
N ASN A 112 0.05 5.97 -10.85
CA ASN A 112 1.34 5.90 -10.20
C ASN A 112 1.19 5.13 -8.89
N LEU A 113 1.53 3.84 -8.97
CA LEU A 113 1.50 2.93 -7.84
C LEU A 113 2.79 2.95 -7.03
N SER A 114 3.77 3.80 -7.36
CA SER A 114 5.09 3.77 -6.73
C SER A 114 5.09 4.41 -5.33
N PHE A 115 6.10 4.03 -4.55
CA PHE A 115 6.32 4.48 -3.18
C PHE A 115 6.79 5.94 -3.09
N ARG A 116 6.72 6.49 -1.87
CA ARG A 116 7.13 7.85 -1.48
C ARG A 116 6.18 8.92 -2.00
N ILE A 117 5.09 9.13 -1.25
CA ILE A 117 4.19 10.27 -1.43
C ILE A 117 4.96 11.56 -1.09
N LYS A 118 5.18 12.41 -2.08
CA LYS A 118 5.72 13.76 -1.87
C LYS A 118 4.57 14.78 -1.95
N PRO A 119 4.49 15.77 -1.05
CA PRO A 119 3.41 16.77 -1.08
C PRO A 119 3.27 17.52 -2.42
N THR A 120 4.35 17.62 -3.20
CA THR A 120 4.39 18.32 -4.49
C THR A 120 4.18 17.41 -5.70
N GLN A 121 4.02 16.10 -5.49
CA GLN A 121 3.73 15.13 -6.57
C GLN A 121 2.31 14.59 -6.38
N PRO A 122 1.29 15.29 -6.90
CA PRO A 122 -0.07 14.75 -6.95
C PRO A 122 -0.09 13.45 -7.76
N HIS A 123 -1.16 12.66 -7.60
CA HIS A 123 -1.40 11.43 -8.36
C HIS A 123 -0.66 10.17 -7.89
N ARG A 124 -0.44 9.93 -6.59
CA ARG A 124 0.09 8.64 -6.10
C ARG A 124 -0.96 7.87 -5.30
N ILE A 125 -0.99 6.55 -5.48
CA ILE A 125 -1.82 5.68 -4.64
C ILE A 125 -1.40 5.78 -3.18
N ARG A 126 -2.37 5.83 -2.29
CA ARG A 126 -2.15 5.77 -0.84
C ARG A 126 -2.39 4.34 -0.41
N LEU A 127 -1.35 3.68 0.06
CA LEU A 127 -1.41 2.31 0.58
C LEU A 127 -1.24 2.34 2.09
N VAL A 128 -2.11 1.62 2.80
CA VAL A 128 -2.06 1.43 4.25
C VAL A 128 -2.12 -0.06 4.55
N LEU A 129 -1.22 -0.55 5.40
CA LEU A 129 -1.29 -1.90 5.97
C LEU A 129 -1.65 -1.77 7.45
N ASP A 130 -2.69 -2.49 7.87
CA ASP A 130 -3.00 -2.73 9.27
C ASP A 130 -2.58 -4.17 9.60
N LEU A 131 -1.53 -4.30 10.39
CA LEU A 131 -0.96 -5.60 10.75
C LEU A 131 -1.74 -6.23 11.91
N PRO A 132 -1.62 -7.55 12.13
CA PRO A 132 -2.34 -8.24 13.21
C PRO A 132 -2.04 -7.69 14.62
N ASP A 133 -0.87 -7.09 14.82
CA ASP A 133 -0.47 -6.43 16.06
C ASP A 133 -0.95 -4.97 16.18
N ARG A 134 -1.82 -4.52 15.27
CA ARG A 134 -2.34 -3.14 15.14
C ARG A 134 -1.30 -2.11 14.71
N THR A 135 -0.14 -2.56 14.21
CA THR A 135 0.82 -1.64 13.59
C THR A 135 0.30 -1.15 12.24
N LEU A 136 0.25 0.17 12.07
CA LEU A 136 -0.13 0.81 10.82
C LEU A 136 1.10 1.22 10.02
N LEU A 137 1.19 0.75 8.76
CA LEU A 137 2.26 1.10 7.83
C LEU A 137 1.70 1.79 6.60
N THR A 138 2.46 2.69 5.99
CA THR A 138 2.05 3.38 4.75
C THR A 138 3.20 3.44 3.75
N ASN A 139 2.88 3.58 2.46
CA ASN A 139 3.87 3.67 1.38
C ASN A 139 4.61 5.03 1.28
N ARG A 140 4.72 5.78 2.38
CA ARG A 140 5.45 7.06 2.40
C ARG A 140 6.95 6.93 2.54
N SER A 141 7.41 5.89 3.21
CA SER A 141 8.82 5.73 3.55
C SER A 141 9.66 5.36 2.34
N SER A 142 10.79 6.03 2.16
CA SER A 142 11.86 5.55 1.28
C SER A 142 12.44 4.24 1.83
N GLN A 143 13.05 3.41 0.98
CA GLN A 143 13.86 2.26 1.45
C GLN A 143 14.98 2.68 2.43
N MET A 144 15.39 3.95 2.40
CA MET A 144 16.41 4.51 3.30
C MET A 144 15.84 4.99 4.65
N ASP A 145 14.52 4.97 4.84
CA ASP A 145 13.82 5.44 6.05
C ASP A 145 13.39 4.26 6.95
N PHE A 146 14.20 3.21 7.02
CA PHE A 146 13.93 2.05 7.87
C PHE A 146 14.08 2.41 9.37
N PRO A 147 13.28 1.81 10.26
CA PRO A 147 13.39 2.05 11.70
C PRO A 147 14.68 1.43 12.27
N ASP A 148 15.23 2.05 13.33
CA ASP A 148 16.47 1.61 13.97
C ASP A 148 16.37 0.21 14.58
N GLU A 149 15.20 -0.12 15.11
CA GLU A 149 14.90 -1.42 15.71
C GLU A 149 14.70 -2.48 14.61
N PRO A 150 15.49 -3.57 14.58
CA PRO A 150 15.44 -4.56 13.51
C PRO A 150 14.10 -5.31 13.38
N ARG A 151 13.34 -5.43 14.48
CA ARG A 151 12.06 -6.16 14.50
C ARG A 151 10.85 -5.29 14.20
N SER A 152 11.01 -3.97 14.17
CA SER A 152 9.88 -3.06 14.02
C SER A 152 9.34 -3.14 12.59
N PRO A 153 8.03 -3.35 12.38
CA PRO A 153 7.49 -3.49 11.03
C PRO A 153 7.78 -2.28 10.15
N TRP A 154 8.04 -2.54 8.87
CA TRP A 154 8.37 -1.52 7.90
C TRP A 154 7.94 -1.95 6.51
N LEU A 155 7.36 -1.01 5.77
CA LEU A 155 6.95 -1.18 4.39
C LEU A 155 7.91 -0.40 3.49
N ALA A 156 8.76 -1.12 2.77
CA ALA A 156 9.59 -0.57 1.72
C ALA A 156 8.87 -0.60 0.38
N GLY A 157 9.10 0.42 -0.43
CA GLY A 157 8.74 0.36 -1.83
C GLY A 157 9.88 -0.20 -2.68
N GLY A 158 9.52 -1.07 -3.61
CA GLY A 158 10.40 -1.63 -4.62
C GLY A 158 10.21 -0.96 -5.99
N SER A 159 10.49 -1.73 -7.04
CA SER A 159 10.38 -1.27 -8.42
C SER A 159 8.94 -0.96 -8.83
N SER A 160 8.77 -0.05 -9.77
CA SER A 160 7.49 0.22 -10.44
C SER A 160 7.67 0.17 -11.95
N TYR A 161 6.63 -0.22 -12.67
CA TYR A 161 6.64 -0.27 -14.13
C TYR A 161 5.30 0.18 -14.71
N ALA A 162 5.32 0.56 -15.98
CA ALA A 162 4.15 0.71 -16.81
C ALA A 162 4.42 0.00 -18.14
N ARG A 163 3.50 -0.85 -18.59
CA ARG A 163 3.62 -1.57 -19.87
C ARG A 163 2.32 -1.50 -20.65
N ARG A 164 2.44 -1.42 -21.97
CA ARG A 164 1.28 -1.58 -22.87
C ARG A 164 0.97 -3.06 -23.04
N THR A 165 -0.31 -3.40 -22.98
CA THR A 165 -0.85 -4.74 -23.20
C THR A 165 -1.76 -4.71 -24.43
N SER A 166 -2.24 -5.87 -24.88
CA SER A 166 -3.22 -5.94 -25.98
C SER A 166 -4.57 -5.29 -25.64
N THR A 167 -4.89 -5.11 -24.36
CA THR A 167 -6.19 -4.63 -23.88
C THR A 167 -6.13 -3.26 -23.20
N GLY A 168 -4.95 -2.64 -23.09
CA GLY A 168 -4.79 -1.35 -22.41
C GLY A 168 -3.40 -1.13 -21.84
N VAL A 169 -3.32 -0.40 -20.72
CA VAL A 169 -2.08 -0.15 -19.97
C VAL A 169 -2.15 -0.88 -18.64
N GLU A 170 -1.07 -1.57 -18.29
CA GLU A 170 -0.87 -2.16 -16.97
C GLU A 170 0.25 -1.42 -16.25
N VAL A 171 -0.03 -1.00 -15.02
CA VAL A 171 0.93 -0.39 -14.11
C VAL A 171 1.09 -1.30 -12.91
N GLY A 172 2.33 -1.56 -12.50
CA GLY A 172 2.62 -2.31 -11.29
C GLY A 172 3.63 -1.62 -10.39
N ALA A 173 3.54 -1.92 -9.09
CA ALA A 173 4.56 -1.57 -8.12
C ALA A 173 4.74 -2.69 -7.08
N THR A 174 5.99 -3.03 -6.81
CA THR A 174 6.35 -4.00 -5.78
C THR A 174 6.53 -3.32 -4.44
N TYR A 175 6.10 -3.99 -3.38
CA TYR A 175 6.27 -3.58 -1.99
C TYR A 175 6.93 -4.71 -1.20
N PHE A 176 7.66 -4.37 -0.15
CA PHE A 176 8.30 -5.32 0.75
C PHE A 176 7.99 -4.98 2.20
N LEU A 177 7.25 -5.86 2.86
CA LEU A 177 6.94 -5.81 4.28
C LEU A 177 7.99 -6.61 5.06
N SER A 178 8.69 -5.96 5.98
CA SER A 178 9.72 -6.60 6.81
C SER A 178 9.55 -6.21 8.29
N PRO A 179 9.66 -7.16 9.24
CA PRO A 179 9.78 -8.61 9.02
C PRO A 179 8.46 -9.23 8.52
N VAL A 180 8.43 -10.56 8.37
CA VAL A 180 7.17 -11.30 8.14
C VAL A 180 6.21 -10.99 9.29
N PRO A 181 4.95 -10.57 9.02
CA PRO A 181 4.03 -10.21 10.09
C PRO A 181 3.61 -11.45 10.91
N PRO A 182 3.23 -11.26 12.19
CA PRO A 182 2.72 -12.34 13.02
C PRO A 182 1.43 -12.93 12.44
N VAL A 183 1.05 -14.12 12.90
CA VAL A 183 -0.21 -14.78 12.49
C VAL A 183 -1.43 -13.97 12.92
N GLY A 184 -2.36 -13.75 12.00
CA GLY A 184 -3.64 -13.08 12.21
C GLY A 184 -4.15 -12.41 10.93
N THR A 185 -5.12 -11.50 11.05
CA THR A 185 -5.66 -10.78 9.89
C THR A 185 -4.87 -9.51 9.63
N MET A 186 -4.34 -9.37 8.41
CA MET A 186 -3.78 -8.13 7.90
C MET A 186 -4.75 -7.48 6.91
N TYR A 187 -5.02 -6.19 7.08
CA TYR A 187 -5.81 -5.43 6.12
C TYR A 187 -4.89 -4.62 5.22
N VAL A 188 -5.09 -4.73 3.91
CA VAL A 188 -4.42 -3.90 2.92
C VAL A 188 -5.44 -2.93 2.38
N SER A 189 -5.31 -1.64 2.72
CA SER A 189 -6.22 -0.60 2.25
C SER A 189 -5.54 0.27 1.18
N ILE A 190 -6.31 0.64 0.16
CA ILE A 190 -5.90 1.61 -0.84
C ILE A 190 -6.86 2.80 -0.88
N LEU A 191 -6.33 3.95 -1.28
CA LEU A 191 -7.10 5.16 -1.57
C LEU A 191 -6.42 5.90 -2.73
N TYR A 192 -7.17 6.23 -3.78
CA TYR A 192 -6.63 6.92 -4.94
C TYR A 192 -7.64 7.92 -5.54
N PRO A 193 -7.86 9.06 -4.87
CA PRO A 193 -8.90 10.02 -5.24
C PRO A 193 -8.71 10.61 -6.63
N GLU A 194 -7.47 10.71 -7.10
CA GLU A 194 -7.16 11.20 -8.45
C GLU A 194 -7.70 10.30 -9.57
N PHE A 195 -8.13 9.07 -9.25
CA PHE A 195 -8.74 8.11 -10.15
C PHE A 195 -10.11 7.62 -9.64
N ASP A 196 -10.77 8.41 -8.79
CA ASP A 196 -12.09 8.08 -8.22
C ASP A 196 -12.11 6.75 -7.43
N VAL A 197 -10.95 6.33 -6.90
CA VAL A 197 -10.86 5.17 -6.00
C VAL A 197 -11.03 5.67 -4.58
N GLU A 198 -12.23 5.50 -4.04
CA GLU A 198 -12.49 5.68 -2.61
C GLU A 198 -11.72 4.65 -1.77
N ARG A 199 -11.73 4.83 -0.44
CA ARG A 199 -11.03 3.90 0.44
C ARG A 199 -11.67 2.52 0.34
N THR A 200 -10.88 1.54 -0.10
CA THR A 200 -11.26 0.13 -0.18
C THR A 200 -10.14 -0.74 0.37
N ASN A 201 -10.43 -1.98 0.73
CA ASN A 201 -9.45 -2.87 1.33
C ASN A 201 -9.65 -4.33 0.92
N VAL A 202 -8.59 -5.12 1.08
CA VAL A 202 -8.63 -6.58 1.03
C VAL A 202 -8.05 -7.13 2.33
N GLU A 203 -8.55 -8.29 2.72
CA GLU A 203 -8.11 -9.01 3.92
C GLU A 203 -7.16 -10.13 3.53
N ILE A 204 -6.09 -10.30 4.30
CA ILE A 204 -5.14 -11.40 4.16
C ILE A 204 -4.97 -12.08 5.51
N ASP A 205 -5.29 -13.37 5.59
CA ASP A 205 -4.87 -14.21 6.71
C ASP A 205 -3.37 -14.46 6.58
N THR A 206 -2.57 -13.91 7.49
CA THR A 206 -1.11 -14.01 7.47
C THR A 206 -0.59 -15.40 7.87
N SER A 207 -1.47 -16.34 8.21
CA SER A 207 -1.12 -17.76 8.33
C SER A 207 -0.52 -18.30 7.02
N VAL A 208 -0.91 -17.75 5.87
CA VAL A 208 -0.35 -18.10 4.54
C VAL A 208 1.12 -17.69 4.36
N PHE A 209 1.66 -16.89 5.28
CA PHE A 209 3.08 -16.52 5.28
C PHE A 209 3.95 -17.45 6.12
N GLN A 210 3.35 -18.36 6.88
CA GLN A 210 4.09 -19.23 7.78
C GLN A 210 4.62 -20.44 7.02
N VAL A 211 5.94 -20.63 7.06
CA VAL A 211 6.55 -21.87 6.59
C VAL A 211 6.23 -22.93 7.63
N SER A 212 5.33 -23.86 7.30
CA SER A 212 5.06 -25.03 8.11
C SER A 212 6.40 -25.71 8.43
N SER A 213 6.78 -25.71 9.70
CA SER A 213 7.93 -26.48 10.17
C SER A 213 7.51 -27.95 10.11
N GLY A 214 7.90 -28.63 9.02
CA GLY A 214 7.77 -30.08 8.89
C GLY A 214 8.74 -30.80 9.82
#